data_AF-A0A7S2NB71-F1
#
_entry.id   AF-A0A7S2NB71-F1
#
_cell.length_a   1.000
_cell.length_b   1.000
_cell.length_c   1.000
_cell.angle_alpha   90.00
_cell.angle_beta   90.00
_cell.angle_gamma   90.00
#
_symmetry.space_group_name_H-M   'P 1'
#
loop_
_entity.id
_entity.type
_entity.pdbx_description
1 polymer ?
#
loop_
_entity_poly.entity_id
_entity_poly.type
_entity_poly.pdbx_seq_one_letter_code
_entity_poly.pdbx_strand_id
1 'polypeptide(L)'
;EGGSELEARLLAIQDAFESGSGLGELGPVFEKLRAGGAGQAFGWESFLQCCREQPMQARVSPASGLISREHSTGSIFVATHQWQVVPEGSACPGGLEYKMDMETGRTLARL
;
A
#
# COMPACT_ATOMS: atom_id res chain seq x y z
N GLU A 1 13.35 -2.12 22.98
CA GLU A 1 12.07 -2.86 23.04
C GLU A 1 11.26 -2.89 21.73
N GLY A 2 11.46 -1.99 20.75
CA GLY A 2 10.65 -2.00 19.51
C GLY A 2 10.95 -3.08 18.45
N GLY A 3 12.09 -3.78 18.54
CA GLY A 3 12.49 -4.78 17.52
C GLY A 3 11.65 -6.06 17.55
N SER A 4 11.30 -6.55 18.74
CA SER A 4 10.48 -7.75 18.91
C SER A 4 9.02 -7.54 18.50
N GLU A 5 8.51 -6.31 18.65
CA GLU A 5 7.15 -5.94 18.25
C GLU A 5 7.02 -5.84 16.73
N LEU A 6 8.04 -5.28 16.05
CA LEU A 6 8.10 -5.24 14.59
C LEU A 6 8.21 -6.66 14.00
N GLU A 7 9.06 -7.51 14.58
CA GLU A 7 9.24 -8.89 14.15
C GLU A 7 7.97 -9.72 14.31
N ALA A 8 7.31 -9.65 15.47
CA ALA A 8 6.03 -10.31 15.70
C ALA A 8 4.94 -9.85 14.71
N ARG A 9 4.95 -8.56 14.34
CA ARG A 9 4.01 -8.01 13.35
C ARG A 9 4.30 -8.51 11.93
N LEU A 10 5.57 -8.54 11.53
CA LEU A 10 5.97 -9.08 10.22
C LEU A 10 5.61 -10.56 10.10
N LEU A 11 5.81 -11.34 11.16
CA LEU A 11 5.41 -12.75 11.22
C LEU A 11 3.88 -12.90 11.16
N ALA A 12 3.11 -12.06 11.84
CA ALA A 12 1.65 -12.08 11.76
C ALA A 12 1.12 -11.71 10.37
N ILE A 13 1.78 -10.76 9.70
CA ILE A 13 1.50 -10.42 8.29
C ILE A 13 1.82 -11.62 7.40
N GLN A 14 3.00 -12.21 7.56
CA GLN A 14 3.43 -13.37 6.79
C GLN A 14 2.47 -14.55 6.99
N ASP A 15 2.09 -14.88 8.22
CA ASP A 15 1.16 -15.96 8.54
C ASP A 15 -0.25 -15.67 7.97
N ALA A 16 -0.73 -14.43 8.08
CA ALA A 16 -2.00 -14.03 7.47
C ALA A 16 -1.98 -14.11 5.93
N PHE A 17 -0.82 -13.85 5.31
CA PHE A 17 -0.65 -14.05 3.88
C PHE A 17 -0.52 -15.54 3.53
N GLU A 18 0.27 -16.32 4.24
CA GLU A 18 0.54 -17.74 3.96
C GLU A 18 -0.65 -18.66 4.26
N SER A 19 -1.37 -18.43 5.37
CA SER A 19 -2.53 -19.25 5.78
C SER A 19 -3.75 -19.07 4.86
N GLY A 20 -3.74 -18.06 3.98
CA GLY A 20 -4.86 -17.71 3.10
C GLY A 20 -4.46 -17.25 1.70
N SER A 21 -3.21 -17.50 1.28
CA SER A 21 -2.57 -17.01 0.05
C SER A 21 -3.31 -17.47 -1.20
N GLY A 22 -4.42 -16.80 -1.52
CA GLY A 22 -4.99 -16.78 -2.86
C GLY A 22 -4.04 -16.16 -3.89
N LEU A 23 -2.85 -15.68 -3.49
CA LEU A 23 -1.82 -15.18 -4.39
C LEU A 23 -1.34 -16.25 -5.38
N GLY A 24 -1.32 -17.52 -4.97
CA GLY A 24 -1.09 -18.65 -5.88
C GLY A 24 -2.19 -18.79 -6.95
N GLU A 25 -3.43 -18.42 -6.61
CA GLU A 25 -4.58 -18.45 -7.52
C GLU A 25 -4.63 -17.22 -8.46
N LEU A 26 -4.03 -16.09 -8.03
CA LEU A 26 -3.88 -14.89 -8.88
C LEU A 26 -2.86 -15.06 -10.00
N GLY A 27 -1.84 -15.91 -9.82
CA GLY A 27 -0.83 -16.19 -10.86
C GLY A 27 -1.46 -16.67 -12.17
N PRO A 28 -2.29 -17.74 -12.17
CA PRO A 28 -3.04 -18.18 -13.33
C PRO A 28 -3.99 -17.14 -13.93
N VAL A 29 -4.65 -16.31 -13.09
CA VAL A 29 -5.55 -15.23 -13.54
C VAL A 29 -4.76 -14.15 -14.28
N PHE A 30 -3.62 -13.74 -13.72
CA PHE A 30 -2.72 -12.78 -14.31
C PHE A 30 -2.14 -13.28 -15.64
N GLU A 31 -1.64 -14.52 -15.67
CA GLU A 31 -1.10 -15.12 -16.90
C GLU A 31 -2.19 -15.28 -17.97
N LYS A 32 -3.43 -15.62 -17.59
CA LYS A 32 -4.56 -15.69 -18.53
C LYS A 32 -4.92 -14.33 -19.12
N LEU A 33 -4.94 -13.28 -18.31
CA LEU A 33 -5.21 -11.90 -18.77
C LEU A 33 -4.06 -11.34 -19.60
N ARG A 34 -2.81 -11.69 -19.26
CA ARG A 34 -1.61 -11.35 -20.02
C ARG A 34 -1.53 -12.09 -21.35
N ALA A 35 -1.91 -13.37 -21.38
CA ALA A 35 -1.91 -14.22 -22.58
C ALA A 35 -3.12 -13.98 -23.49
N GLY A 36 -4.02 -13.06 -23.12
CA GLY A 36 -5.08 -12.54 -23.99
C GLY A 36 -4.49 -12.15 -25.35
N GLY A 37 -5.10 -12.67 -26.42
CA GLY A 37 -4.46 -12.90 -27.72
C GLY A 37 -3.69 -11.71 -28.33
N ALA A 38 -2.77 -12.06 -29.24
CA ALA A 38 -1.87 -11.15 -29.95
C ALA A 38 -2.56 -9.84 -30.38
N GLY A 39 -2.37 -8.78 -29.58
CA GLY A 39 -2.96 -7.46 -29.81
C GLY A 39 -3.75 -6.86 -28.64
N GLN A 40 -4.09 -7.63 -27.60
CA GLN A 40 -4.69 -7.06 -26.38
C GLN A 40 -3.62 -6.67 -25.36
N ALA A 41 -3.53 -5.38 -25.06
CA ALA A 41 -2.74 -4.89 -23.94
C ALA A 41 -3.36 -5.39 -22.63
N PHE A 42 -2.51 -5.80 -21.69
CA PHE A 42 -2.93 -6.22 -20.36
C PHE A 42 -3.75 -5.12 -19.66
N GLY A 43 -5.01 -5.42 -19.37
CA GLY A 43 -5.93 -4.48 -18.72
C GLY A 43 -5.81 -4.54 -17.20
N TRP A 44 -5.12 -3.56 -16.61
CA TRP A 44 -4.97 -3.47 -15.15
C TRP A 44 -6.32 -3.42 -14.43
N GLU A 45 -7.29 -2.70 -14.97
CA GLU A 45 -8.65 -2.61 -14.42
C GLU A 45 -9.35 -3.97 -14.36
N SER A 46 -9.23 -4.80 -15.41
CA SER A 46 -9.82 -6.13 -15.44
C SER A 46 -9.19 -7.06 -14.41
N PHE A 47 -7.86 -6.96 -14.22
CA PHE A 47 -7.16 -7.72 -13.18
C PHE A 47 -7.59 -7.27 -11.77
N LEU A 48 -7.69 -5.96 -11.54
CA LEU A 48 -8.17 -5.41 -10.27
C LEU A 48 -9.61 -5.83 -9.97
N GLN A 49 -10.46 -5.93 -11.00
CA GLN A 49 -11.83 -6.43 -10.84
C GLN A 49 -11.84 -7.89 -10.36
N CYS A 50 -11.02 -8.77 -10.94
CA CYS A 50 -10.88 -10.15 -10.45
C CYS A 50 -10.41 -10.21 -8.98
N CYS A 51 -9.50 -9.31 -8.58
CA CYS A 51 -9.05 -9.23 -7.19
C CYS A 51 -10.14 -8.73 -6.21
N ARG A 52 -11.14 -8.01 -6.71
CA ARG A 52 -12.27 -7.48 -5.93
C ARG A 52 -13.46 -8.45 -5.84
N GLU A 53 -13.43 -9.54 -6.60
CA GLU A 53 -14.45 -10.59 -6.52
C GLU A 53 -14.19 -11.57 -5.36
N GLN A 54 -15.24 -12.26 -4.92
CA GLN A 54 -15.10 -13.34 -3.94
C GLN A 54 -14.48 -14.58 -4.61
N PRO A 55 -13.63 -15.36 -3.91
CA PRO A 55 -13.30 -15.27 -2.48
C PRO A 55 -12.14 -14.32 -2.15
N MET A 56 -11.48 -13.72 -3.15
CA MET A 56 -10.27 -12.92 -2.97
C MET A 56 -10.50 -11.72 -2.04
N GLN A 57 -11.58 -10.97 -2.25
CA GLN A 57 -11.92 -9.81 -1.41
C GLN A 57 -12.10 -10.19 0.08
N ALA A 58 -12.73 -11.33 0.35
CA ALA A 58 -12.97 -11.81 1.71
C ALA A 58 -11.67 -12.20 2.44
N ARG A 59 -10.67 -12.68 1.70
CA ARG A 59 -9.34 -13.05 2.22
C ARG A 59 -8.43 -11.83 2.40
N VAL A 60 -8.51 -10.84 1.50
CA VAL A 60 -7.69 -9.62 1.57
C VAL A 60 -8.20 -8.65 2.65
N SER A 61 -9.50 -8.62 2.94
CA SER A 61 -10.06 -7.72 3.95
C SER A 61 -9.39 -7.82 5.33
N PRO A 62 -9.22 -9.00 5.96
CA PRO A 62 -8.53 -9.11 7.25
C PRO A 62 -7.03 -8.77 7.14
N ALA A 63 -6.36 -9.18 6.06
CA ALA A 63 -4.94 -8.87 5.83
C ALA A 63 -4.71 -7.35 5.62
N SER A 64 -5.64 -6.65 4.98
CA SER A 64 -5.54 -5.20 4.76
C SER A 64 -5.55 -4.39 6.06
N GLY A 65 -6.20 -4.91 7.11
CA GLY A 65 -6.19 -4.32 8.45
C GLY A 65 -4.87 -4.50 9.21
N LEU A 66 -4.04 -5.47 8.79
CA LEU A 66 -2.71 -5.72 9.37
C LEU A 66 -1.62 -4.86 8.70
N ILE A 67 -1.88 -4.36 7.49
CA ILE A 67 -1.02 -3.38 6.82
C ILE A 67 -1.25 -2.02 7.49
N SER A 68 -0.50 -1.76 8.55
CA SER A 68 -0.40 -0.40 9.10
C SER A 68 0.12 0.50 8.00
N ARG A 69 -0.75 1.36 7.45
CA ARG A 69 -0.27 2.54 6.71
C ARG A 69 0.38 3.42 7.76
N GLU A 70 1.68 3.24 7.93
CA GLU A 70 2.56 4.02 8.80
C GLU A 70 2.45 5.53 8.54
N HIS A 71 1.94 5.92 7.37
CA HIS A 71 1.56 7.29 7.01
C HIS A 71 0.08 7.65 7.25
N SER A 72 -0.66 6.94 8.10
CA SER A 72 -2.11 7.18 8.31
C SER A 72 -2.53 7.29 9.77
N THR A 73 -1.59 7.25 10.70
CA THR A 73 -1.88 7.24 12.15
C THR A 73 -1.75 8.60 12.84
N GLY A 74 -1.33 9.65 12.13
CA GLY A 74 -1.29 11.02 12.66
C GLY A 74 -2.30 11.96 12.02
N SER A 75 -2.32 13.21 12.50
CA SER A 75 -3.11 14.29 11.90
C SER A 75 -2.83 14.39 10.40
N ILE A 76 -3.88 14.51 9.59
CA ILE A 76 -3.76 14.65 8.14
C ILE A 76 -3.00 15.94 7.84
N PHE A 77 -1.90 15.82 7.10
CA PHE A 77 -1.19 16.96 6.54
C PHE A 77 -2.02 17.54 5.37
N VAL A 78 -2.58 18.73 5.57
CA VAL A 78 -3.31 19.47 4.54
C VAL A 78 -2.31 20.28 3.72
N ALA A 79 -1.80 19.66 2.66
CA ALA A 79 -0.84 20.29 1.77
C ALA A 79 -1.45 21.46 0.98
N THR A 80 -0.64 22.48 0.75
CA THR A 80 -0.95 23.59 -0.16
C THR A 80 0.03 23.59 -1.35
N HIS A 81 -0.11 24.53 -2.29
CA HIS A 81 0.87 24.74 -3.37
C HIS A 81 2.18 25.39 -2.88
N GLN A 82 2.26 25.75 -1.60
CA GLN A 82 3.44 26.31 -0.96
C GLN A 82 4.16 25.24 -0.14
N TRP A 83 5.48 25.33 -0.06
CA TRP A 83 6.29 24.43 0.76
C TRP A 83 5.96 24.63 2.24
N GLN A 84 5.48 23.58 2.89
CA GLN A 84 5.14 23.59 4.31
C GLN A 84 5.87 22.45 5.03
N VAL A 85 6.32 22.71 6.25
CA VAL A 85 6.94 21.69 7.10
C VAL A 85 5.91 20.62 7.43
N VAL A 86 6.26 19.37 7.17
CA VAL A 86 5.47 18.20 7.56
C VAL A 86 5.70 17.97 9.06
N PRO A 87 4.66 18.08 9.92
CA PRO A 87 4.83 17.78 11.34
C PRO A 87 5.15 16.29 11.53
N GLU A 88 6.02 15.97 12.49
CA GLU A 88 6.40 14.58 12.78
C GLU A 88 5.18 13.71 13.06
N GLY A 89 5.17 12.51 12.46
CA GLY A 89 4.05 11.57 12.57
C GLY A 89 2.81 11.93 11.75
N SER A 90 2.77 13.07 11.04
CA SER A 90 1.60 13.44 10.22
C SER A 90 1.37 12.47 9.06
N ALA A 91 0.09 12.23 8.79
CA ALA A 91 -0.35 11.42 7.67
C ALA A 91 -0.35 12.26 6.38
N CYS A 92 0.53 11.93 5.42
CA CYS A 92 0.64 12.67 4.18
C CYS A 92 -0.16 11.99 3.05
N PRO A 93 -1.07 12.71 2.37
CA PRO A 93 -1.78 12.16 1.22
C PRO A 93 -0.83 11.81 0.06
N GLY A 94 -1.27 10.90 -0.80
CA GLY A 94 -0.53 10.56 -2.02
C GLY A 94 -0.52 11.73 -3.01
N GLY A 95 0.52 11.81 -3.85
CA GLY A 95 0.66 12.84 -4.88
C GLY A 95 1.37 14.12 -4.45
N LEU A 96 1.98 14.14 -3.25
CA LEU A 96 2.75 15.28 -2.77
C LEU A 96 4.20 15.28 -3.28
N GLU A 97 4.72 16.47 -3.53
CA GLU A 97 6.15 16.69 -3.69
C GLU A 97 6.82 16.85 -2.31
N TYR A 98 7.98 16.23 -2.12
CA TYR A 98 8.74 16.30 -0.87
C TYR A 98 10.14 16.87 -1.11
N LYS A 99 10.63 17.63 -0.13
CA LYS A 99 12.04 17.99 -0.02
C LYS A 99 12.45 18.03 1.44
N MET A 100 13.73 17.80 1.70
CA MET A 100 14.33 17.97 3.03
C MET A 100 15.08 19.30 3.06
N ASP A 101 14.79 20.12 4.07
CA ASP A 101 15.62 21.28 4.39
C ASP A 101 16.90 20.79 5.11
N MET A 102 18.05 21.04 4.48
CA MET A 102 19.35 20.57 4.96
C MET A 102 19.88 21.37 6.16
N GLU A 103 19.37 22.58 6.41
CA GLU A 103 19.75 23.38 7.57
C GLU A 103 19.02 22.91 8.83
N THR A 104 17.72 22.63 8.70
CA THR A 104 16.86 22.27 9.84
C THR A 104 16.63 20.77 10.00
N GLY A 105 16.98 19.96 8.99
CA GLY A 105 16.70 18.53 8.92
C GLY A 105 15.20 18.20 8.75
N ARG A 106 14.36 19.21 8.49
CA ARG A 106 12.90 19.03 8.42
C ARG A 106 12.43 18.66 7.03
N THR A 107 11.45 17.78 6.97
CA THR A 107 10.76 17.45 5.71
C THR A 107 9.71 18.52 5.41
N LEU A 108 9.70 19.01 4.17
CA LEU A 108 8.67 19.87 3.62
C LEU A 108 7.90 19.14 2.53
N ALA A 109 6.61 19.42 2.42
CA ALA A 109 5.75 18.91 1.37
C ALA A 109 4.82 19.98 0.78
N ARG A 110 4.37 19.76 -0.45
CA ARG A 110 3.37 20.56 -1.17
C ARG A 110 2.58 19.70 -2.18
N LEU A 111 1.46 20.23 -2.68
CA LEU A 111 0.71 19.68 -3.81
C LEU A 111 1.49 19.76 -5.13
#